data_AF-A0A1Z7YR83-F1
#
_entry.id   AF-A0A1Z7YR83-F1
#
_cell.length_a   1.000
_cell.length_b   1.000
_cell.length_c   1.000
_cell.angle_alpha   90.00
_cell.angle_beta   90.00
_cell.angle_gamma   90.00
#
_symmetry.space_group_name_H-M   'P 1'
#
loop_
_entity.id
_entity.type
_entity.pdbx_description
1 polymer ?
#
loop_
_entity_poly.entity_id
_entity_poly.type
_entity_poly.pdbx_seq_one_letter_code
_entity_poly.pdbx_strand_id
1 'polypeptide(L)'
;MKILSKAVDIRIVIAVFILFLVLPQTLLAEDSVSTDFESCILQEYGDSQLSPEAAYQIGACFYEIVHERCMHQGDFELANKSLMTLSNVSSHIILQYADSWFVLAAKDGHQTAMQQLAKTRKKLDTVTP
;
A
#
# COMPACT_ATOMS: atom_id res chain seq x y z
N MET A 1 48.33 29.32 26.78
CA MET A 1 47.73 28.06 26.26
C MET A 1 46.35 27.69 26.86
N LYS A 2 45.79 28.37 27.87
CA LYS A 2 44.47 28.00 28.44
C LYS A 2 43.24 28.52 27.66
N ILE A 3 43.39 29.57 26.85
CA ILE A 3 42.27 30.21 26.13
C ILE A 3 41.96 29.46 24.82
N LEU A 4 42.99 28.87 24.18
CA LEU A 4 42.83 28.10 22.95
C LEU A 4 42.06 26.79 23.19
N SER A 5 42.26 26.08 24.30
CA SER A 5 41.52 24.83 24.58
C SER A 5 40.04 25.10 24.84
N LYS A 6 39.70 26.18 25.56
CA LYS A 6 38.31 26.58 25.79
C LYS A 6 37.56 26.91 24.49
N ALA A 7 38.24 27.53 23.54
CA ALA A 7 37.64 27.83 22.24
C ALA A 7 37.39 26.57 21.40
N VAL A 8 38.25 25.55 21.53
CA VAL A 8 38.07 24.25 20.89
C VAL A 8 36.92 23.48 21.55
N ASP A 9 36.84 23.47 22.88
CA ASP A 9 35.73 22.85 23.62
C ASP A 9 34.37 23.46 23.25
N ILE A 10 34.29 24.80 23.16
CA ILE A 10 33.05 25.48 22.75
C ILE A 10 32.65 25.10 21.32
N ARG A 11 33.61 24.99 20.39
CA ARG A 11 33.32 24.57 19.01
C ARG A 11 32.85 23.12 18.94
N ILE A 12 33.40 22.23 19.77
CA ILE A 12 32.96 20.84 19.87
C ILE A 12 31.55 20.78 20.44
N VAL A 13 31.25 21.54 21.50
CA VAL A 13 29.89 21.61 22.09
C VAL A 13 28.88 22.13 21.07
N ILE A 14 29.21 23.18 20.31
CA ILE A 14 28.34 23.71 19.25
C ILE A 14 28.14 22.67 18.14
N ALA A 15 29.19 21.98 17.71
CA ALA A 15 29.08 20.94 16.68
C ALA A 15 28.21 19.76 17.14
N VAL A 16 28.37 19.31 18.39
CA VAL A 16 27.54 18.26 18.99
C VAL A 16 26.09 18.72 19.14
N PHE A 17 25.86 19.99 19.52
CA PHE A 17 24.51 20.54 19.62
C PHE A 17 23.83 20.67 18.26
N ILE A 18 24.54 21.11 17.22
CA ILE A 18 24.04 21.13 15.84
C ILE A 18 23.74 19.70 15.37
N LEU A 19 24.63 18.74 15.63
CA LEU A 19 24.40 17.33 15.33
C LEU A 19 23.13 16.82 16.03
N PHE A 20 22.93 17.14 17.32
CA PHE A 20 21.72 16.79 18.07
C PHE A 20 20.45 17.51 17.61
N LEU A 21 20.57 18.71 17.03
CA LEU A 21 19.42 19.43 16.44
C LEU A 21 19.04 18.90 15.06
N VAL A 22 20.01 18.38 14.30
CA VAL A 22 19.78 17.83 12.96
C VAL A 22 19.36 16.36 12.99
N LEU A 23 19.89 15.54 13.91
CA LEU A 23 19.55 14.11 14.02
C LEU A 23 18.06 13.78 14.20
N PRO A 24 17.26 14.48 15.05
CA PRO A 24 15.86 14.14 15.22
C PRO A 24 15.01 14.45 13.99
N GLN A 25 15.46 15.35 13.11
CA GLN A 25 14.75 15.66 11.87
C GLN A 25 14.94 14.60 10.79
N THR A 26 16.01 13.79 10.84
CA THR A 26 16.22 12.67 9.90
C THR A 26 15.65 11.34 10.39
N LEU A 27 15.22 11.26 11.66
CA LEU A 27 14.58 10.08 12.25
C LEU A 27 13.05 10.14 12.25
N LEU A 28 12.47 11.31 11.97
CA LEU A 28 11.10 11.41 11.49
C LEU A 28 11.10 11.34 9.96
N ALA A 29 11.69 10.26 9.43
CA ALA A 29 11.27 9.79 8.12
C ALA A 29 9.79 9.47 8.31
N GLU A 30 8.98 10.31 7.69
CA GLU A 30 7.55 10.18 7.53
C GLU A 30 7.17 8.69 7.51
N ASP A 31 6.62 8.19 8.61
CA ASP A 31 5.65 7.10 8.57
C ASP A 31 4.48 7.67 7.78
N SER A 32 4.67 7.84 6.46
CA SER A 32 3.61 8.09 5.52
C SER A 32 2.62 6.98 5.82
N VAL A 33 1.43 7.36 6.28
CA VAL A 33 0.33 6.44 6.55
C VAL A 33 0.18 5.61 5.28
N SER A 34 0.81 4.44 5.26
CA SER A 34 0.86 3.59 4.09
C SER A 34 -0.58 3.28 3.76
N THR A 35 -1.03 3.77 2.62
CA THR A 35 -2.39 3.48 2.20
C THR A 35 -2.52 1.97 1.99
N ASP A 36 -3.71 1.40 2.17
CA ASP A 36 -3.91 -0.03 1.88
C ASP A 36 -3.51 -0.38 0.44
N PHE A 37 -3.55 0.60 -0.48
CA PHE A 37 -3.00 0.46 -1.83
C PHE A 37 -1.48 0.30 -1.85
N GLU A 38 -0.74 1.14 -1.13
CA GLU A 38 0.72 1.07 -1.04
C GLU A 38 1.19 -0.20 -0.33
N SER A 39 0.45 -0.68 0.67
CA SER A 39 0.76 -1.94 1.34
C SER A 39 0.60 -3.15 0.38
N CYS A 40 -0.45 -3.17 -0.44
CA CYS A 40 -0.61 -4.20 -1.49
C CYS A 40 0.51 -4.15 -2.53
N ILE A 41 0.98 -2.95 -2.90
CA ILE A 41 2.10 -2.78 -3.84
C ILE A 41 3.41 -3.31 -3.23
N LEU A 42 3.68 -3.05 -1.95
CA LEU A 42 4.88 -3.57 -1.28
C LEU A 42 4.89 -5.10 -1.23
N GLN A 43 3.72 -5.73 -1.09
CA GLN A 43 3.59 -7.18 -1.16
C GLN A 43 3.97 -7.74 -2.55
N GLU A 44 3.59 -7.06 -3.63
CA GLU A 44 3.96 -7.44 -5.00
C GLU A 44 5.50 -7.48 -5.20
N TYR A 45 6.21 -6.47 -4.69
CA TYR A 45 7.67 -6.37 -4.86
C TYR A 45 8.47 -7.29 -3.92
N GLY A 46 7.86 -7.80 -2.86
CA GLY A 46 8.50 -8.68 -1.88
C GLY A 46 8.74 -10.11 -2.38
N ASP A 47 7.90 -10.60 -3.29
CA ASP A 47 7.92 -11.99 -3.75
C ASP A 47 8.77 -12.19 -5.01
N SER A 48 10.05 -12.50 -4.81
CA SER A 48 11.01 -12.82 -5.88
C SER A 48 10.70 -14.10 -6.68
N GLN A 49 9.80 -14.96 -6.16
CA GLN A 49 9.19 -16.07 -6.91
C GLN A 49 7.67 -15.98 -6.76
N LEU A 50 7.02 -15.59 -7.85
CA LEU A 50 5.58 -15.38 -7.90
C LEU A 50 4.85 -16.73 -7.96
N SER A 51 4.64 -17.32 -6.78
CA SER A 51 3.85 -18.55 -6.64
C SER A 51 2.36 -18.29 -6.96
N PRO A 52 1.58 -19.32 -7.29
CA PRO A 52 0.14 -19.15 -7.53
C PRO A 52 -0.60 -18.61 -6.29
N GLU A 53 -0.11 -18.94 -5.10
CA GLU A 53 -0.61 -18.41 -3.82
C GLU A 53 -0.26 -16.92 -3.68
N ALA A 54 0.99 -16.54 -3.94
CA ALA A 54 1.42 -15.13 -3.90
C ALA A 54 0.60 -14.26 -4.86
N ALA A 55 0.42 -14.73 -6.11
CA ALA A 55 -0.43 -14.06 -7.09
C ALA A 55 -1.87 -13.92 -6.59
N TYR A 56 -2.43 -14.96 -5.95
CA TYR A 56 -3.77 -14.88 -5.37
C TYR A 56 -3.85 -13.84 -4.25
N GLN A 57 -2.87 -13.82 -3.34
CA GLN A 57 -2.86 -12.90 -2.21
C GLN A 57 -2.72 -11.44 -2.66
N ILE A 58 -1.87 -11.16 -3.64
CA ILE A 58 -1.75 -9.81 -4.23
C ILE A 58 -3.09 -9.38 -4.84
N GLY A 59 -3.72 -10.26 -5.63
CA GLY A 59 -5.05 -9.99 -6.20
C GLY A 59 -6.12 -9.75 -5.13
N ALA A 60 -6.12 -10.55 -4.06
CA ALA A 60 -7.05 -10.42 -2.94
C ALA A 60 -6.88 -9.07 -2.22
N CYS A 61 -5.64 -8.65 -1.98
CA CYS A 61 -5.33 -7.36 -1.34
C CYS A 61 -5.95 -6.19 -2.11
N PHE A 62 -5.73 -6.12 -3.44
CA PHE A 62 -6.34 -5.06 -4.26
C PHE A 62 -7.87 -5.18 -4.35
N TYR A 63 -8.41 -6.40 -4.36
CA TYR A 63 -9.86 -6.62 -4.37
C TYR A 63 -10.53 -6.10 -3.09
N GLU A 64 -9.89 -6.27 -1.92
CA GLU A 64 -10.39 -5.80 -0.63
C GLU A 64 -10.53 -4.28 -0.60
N ILE A 65 -9.56 -3.53 -1.14
CA ILE A 65 -9.66 -2.06 -1.27
C ILE A 65 -10.95 -1.66 -2.00
N VAL A 66 -11.27 -2.35 -3.10
CA VAL A 66 -12.48 -2.06 -3.88
C VAL A 66 -13.73 -2.49 -3.12
N HIS A 67 -13.68 -3.64 -2.45
CA HIS A 67 -14.79 -4.16 -1.65
C HIS A 67 -15.17 -3.18 -0.53
N GLU A 68 -14.18 -2.68 0.21
CA GLU A 68 -14.37 -1.70 1.26
C GLU A 68 -14.96 -0.41 0.70
N ARG A 69 -14.42 0.12 -0.41
CA ARG A 69 -14.96 1.31 -1.09
C ARG A 69 -16.42 1.20 -1.46
N CYS A 70 -16.85 0.04 -1.94
CA CYS A 70 -18.18 -0.16 -2.51
C CYS A 70 -19.22 -0.67 -1.50
N MET A 71 -18.81 -1.25 -0.36
CA MET A 71 -19.72 -1.88 0.62
C MET A 71 -19.93 -1.05 1.89
N HIS A 72 -19.46 0.19 1.95
CA HIS A 72 -19.76 1.07 3.08
C HIS A 72 -21.28 1.35 3.19
N GLN A 73 -21.90 0.85 4.25
CA GLN A 73 -23.32 1.04 4.61
C GLN A 73 -23.61 2.43 5.23
N GLY A 74 -22.72 3.41 5.05
CA GLY A 74 -22.84 4.75 5.63
C GLY A 74 -22.91 5.84 4.56
N ASP A 75 -23.33 7.04 4.98
CA ASP A 75 -23.55 8.23 4.14
C ASP A 75 -22.45 8.39 3.09
N PHE A 76 -22.83 8.23 1.83
CA PHE A 76 -21.96 7.96 0.68
C PHE A 76 -20.90 9.07 0.49
N GLU A 77 -21.17 10.28 0.96
CA GLU A 77 -20.26 11.42 0.84
C GLU A 77 -19.11 11.44 1.86
N LEU A 78 -19.34 10.96 3.10
CA LEU A 78 -18.31 10.96 4.15
C LEU A 78 -17.37 9.76 4.01
N ALA A 79 -17.93 8.59 3.65
CA ALA A 79 -17.17 7.38 3.37
C ALA A 79 -16.27 7.56 2.13
N ASN A 80 -16.81 8.09 1.03
CA ASN A 80 -16.06 8.26 -0.21
C ASN A 80 -14.91 9.28 -0.05
N LYS A 81 -15.05 10.29 0.82
CA LYS A 81 -13.95 11.25 1.09
C LYS A 81 -12.80 10.63 1.89
N SER A 82 -13.10 9.73 2.83
CA SER A 82 -12.11 8.95 3.61
C SER A 82 -11.54 7.75 2.84
N LEU A 83 -12.24 7.27 1.81
CA LEU A 83 -11.81 6.18 0.92
C LEU A 83 -11.12 6.66 -0.35
N MET A 84 -11.36 7.90 -0.77
CA MET A 84 -10.53 8.57 -1.79
C MET A 84 -9.18 9.00 -1.22
N THR A 85 -9.04 9.17 0.10
CA THR A 85 -7.73 9.30 0.76
C THR A 85 -6.90 8.01 0.76
N LEU A 86 -7.50 6.85 0.45
CA LEU A 86 -6.82 5.56 0.38
C LEU A 86 -6.15 5.29 -0.99
N SER A 87 -6.56 5.97 -2.06
CA SER A 87 -5.83 6.06 -3.34
C SER A 87 -6.74 6.75 -4.37
N ASN A 88 -6.20 7.75 -5.09
CA ASN A 88 -6.91 8.45 -6.17
C ASN A 88 -7.15 7.56 -7.41
N VAL A 89 -6.67 6.32 -7.42
CA VAL A 89 -6.88 5.37 -8.51
C VAL A 89 -8.34 4.91 -8.50
N SER A 90 -8.97 4.93 -9.68
CA SER A 90 -10.35 4.48 -9.88
C SER A 90 -10.52 3.03 -9.40
N SER A 91 -11.58 2.75 -8.64
CA SER A 91 -11.92 1.41 -8.17
C SER A 91 -12.05 0.39 -9.30
N HIS A 92 -12.49 0.83 -10.49
CA HIS A 92 -12.54 -0.02 -11.68
C HIS A 92 -11.13 -0.47 -12.13
N ILE A 93 -10.16 0.44 -12.09
CA ILE A 93 -8.76 0.12 -12.45
C ILE A 93 -8.16 -0.84 -11.42
N ILE A 94 -8.39 -0.58 -10.12
CA ILE A 94 -7.91 -1.47 -9.05
C ILE A 94 -8.52 -2.86 -9.19
N LEU A 95 -9.81 -2.95 -9.52
CA LEU A 95 -10.48 -4.25 -9.72
C LEU A 95 -9.93 -5.00 -10.94
N GLN A 96 -9.69 -4.31 -12.05
CA GLN A 96 -9.06 -4.92 -13.23
C GLN A 96 -7.64 -5.42 -12.91
N TYR A 97 -6.90 -4.68 -12.10
CA TYR A 97 -5.58 -5.10 -11.64
C TYR A 97 -5.66 -6.35 -10.76
N ALA A 98 -6.57 -6.37 -9.79
CA ALA A 98 -6.85 -7.55 -8.95
C ALA A 98 -7.23 -8.79 -9.79
N ASP A 99 -8.11 -8.63 -10.78
CA ASP A 99 -8.51 -9.71 -11.68
C ASP A 99 -7.32 -10.26 -12.49
N SER A 100 -6.37 -9.42 -12.90
CA SER A 100 -5.17 -9.87 -13.61
C SER A 100 -4.30 -10.81 -12.76
N TRP A 101 -4.20 -10.53 -11.46
CA TRP A 101 -3.51 -11.38 -10.50
C TRP A 101 -4.25 -12.70 -10.24
N PHE A 102 -5.58 -12.66 -10.15
CA PHE A 102 -6.37 -13.89 -10.08
C PHE A 102 -6.23 -14.74 -11.34
N VAL A 103 -6.13 -14.14 -12.53
CA VAL A 103 -5.86 -14.87 -13.77
C VAL A 103 -4.50 -15.56 -13.71
N LEU A 104 -3.47 -14.88 -13.21
CA LEU A 104 -2.14 -15.46 -13.04
C LEU A 104 -2.17 -16.65 -12.08
N ALA A 105 -2.75 -16.47 -10.89
CA ALA A 105 -2.91 -17.53 -9.91
C ALA A 105 -3.70 -18.73 -10.45
N ALA A 106 -4.82 -18.47 -11.14
CA ALA A 106 -5.68 -19.50 -11.70
C ALA A 106 -5.00 -20.29 -12.82
N LYS A 107 -4.22 -19.63 -13.67
CA LYS A 107 -3.45 -20.27 -14.75
C LYS A 107 -2.53 -21.37 -14.21
N ASP A 108 -1.96 -21.15 -13.03
CA ASP A 108 -1.04 -22.07 -12.39
C ASP A 108 -1.74 -23.00 -11.37
N GLY A 109 -3.07 -23.08 -11.41
CA GLY A 109 -3.87 -24.08 -10.70
C GLY A 109 -4.49 -23.64 -9.38
N HIS A 110 -4.42 -22.34 -9.02
CA HIS A 110 -5.00 -21.85 -7.77
C HIS A 110 -6.54 -21.90 -7.78
N GLN A 111 -7.12 -22.79 -6.98
CA GLN A 111 -8.55 -23.10 -7.03
C GLN A 111 -9.45 -21.93 -6.62
N THR A 112 -9.07 -21.19 -5.58
CA THR A 112 -9.86 -20.05 -5.10
C THR A 112 -9.88 -18.91 -6.12
N ALA A 113 -8.77 -18.71 -6.84
CA ALA A 113 -8.69 -17.72 -7.90
C ALA A 113 -9.62 -18.07 -9.07
N MET A 114 -9.66 -19.35 -9.46
CA MET A 114 -10.60 -19.84 -10.47
C MET A 114 -12.06 -19.62 -10.06
N GLN A 115 -12.40 -19.89 -8.80
CA GLN A 115 -13.75 -19.66 -8.28
C GLN A 115 -14.12 -18.17 -8.27
N GLN A 116 -13.18 -17.30 -7.88
CA GLN A 116 -13.37 -15.86 -7.89
C GLN A 116 -13.65 -15.34 -9.30
N LEU A 117 -12.81 -15.70 -10.28
CA LEU A 117 -13.03 -15.34 -11.68
C LEU A 117 -14.35 -15.88 -12.24
N ALA A 118 -14.74 -17.09 -11.86
CA ALA A 118 -16.02 -17.66 -12.26
C ALA A 118 -17.22 -16.87 -11.68
N LYS A 119 -17.13 -16.39 -10.44
CA LYS A 119 -18.14 -15.49 -9.84
C LYS A 119 -18.21 -14.17 -10.59
N THR A 120 -17.06 -13.55 -10.89
CA THR A 120 -16.98 -12.29 -11.64
C THR A 120 -17.60 -12.42 -13.03
N ARG A 121 -17.27 -13.49 -13.78
CA ARG A 121 -17.85 -13.76 -15.10
C ARG A 121 -19.36 -13.92 -15.06
N LYS A 122 -19.87 -14.74 -14.14
CA LYS A 122 -21.33 -14.91 -13.97
C LYS A 122 -22.03 -13.58 -13.68
N LYS A 123 -21.43 -12.73 -12.85
CA LYS A 123 -21.99 -11.41 -12.55
C LYS A 123 -22.00 -10.51 -13.79
N LEU A 124 -20.94 -10.55 -14.61
CA LEU A 124 -20.88 -9.80 -15.87
C LEU A 124 -21.96 -10.27 -16.86
N ASP A 125 -22.14 -11.58 -17.02
CA ASP A 125 -23.16 -12.18 -17.89
C ASP A 125 -24.58 -11.78 -17.46
N THR A 126 -24.82 -11.57 -16.16
CA THR A 126 -26.13 -11.11 -15.67
C THR A 126 -26.39 -9.61 -15.85
N VAL A 127 -25.34 -8.81 -16.04
CA VAL A 127 -25.44 -7.34 -16.17
C VAL A 127 -25.42 -6.90 -17.64
N THR A 128 -24.95 -7.76 -18.55
CA THR A 128 -24.89 -7.49 -19.99
C THR A 128 -26.08 -8.21 -20.66
N PRO A 129 -27.13 -7.49 -21.12
CA PRO A 129 -28.31 -8.10 -21.75
C PRO A 129 -28.02 -8.70 -23.14
#